data_AF-A0A7C3NFG9-F1
#
_entry.id   AF-A0A7C3NFG9-F1
#
_cell.length_a   1.000
_cell.length_b   1.000
_cell.length_c   1.000
_cell.angle_alpha   90.00
_cell.angle_beta   90.00
_cell.angle_gamma   90.00
#
_symmetry.space_group_name_H-M   'P 1'
#
loop_
_entity.id
_entity.type
_entity.pdbx_description
1 polymer ?
#
loop_
_entity_poly.entity_id
_entity_poly.type
_entity_poly.pdbx_seq_one_letter_code
_entity_poly.pdbx_strand_id
1 'polypeptide(L)'
;MRLLFRSGFRGRTILYVLLFLLLSAWLAWLLLEPVRQFVALPLEFLAWLVKTLYLLVPRYLWWVIFLLIGYVIAFNGLMSRTAQREWTTRTSSEQYAEPHVARLTRYIRLRKNPFYRHRLNHLISEVALRALAYREQASLHQVRQAVHRGAVAVPSRIAAYLQAGLPPWPDVSAPPPGLLERWFPARQKTSADLPEAEEVLDFLEDMLEVPRDH
;
A
#
# COMPACT_ATOMS: atom_id res chain seq x y z
N MET A 1 -47.67 38.83 31.31
CA MET A 1 -48.60 37.73 30.99
C MET A 1 -48.41 37.32 29.51
N ARG A 2 -47.33 36.59 29.20
CA ARG A 2 -46.97 36.14 27.83
C ARG A 2 -46.14 34.85 27.94
N LEU A 3 -46.75 33.68 28.03
CA LEU A 3 -46.08 32.39 27.86
C LEU A 3 -47.10 31.31 27.43
N LEU A 4 -47.64 31.41 26.21
CA LEU A 4 -48.41 30.34 25.59
C LEU A 4 -48.11 30.26 24.09
N PHE A 5 -46.87 29.98 23.70
CA PHE A 5 -46.53 29.62 22.31
C PHE A 5 -45.18 28.89 22.26
N ARG A 6 -45.10 27.66 22.78
CA ARG A 6 -43.91 26.81 22.58
C ARG A 6 -44.20 25.30 22.61
N SER A 7 -45.35 24.87 22.09
CA SER A 7 -45.72 23.44 22.00
C SER A 7 -45.82 22.90 20.56
N GLY A 8 -45.68 23.75 19.53
CA GLY A 8 -45.77 23.31 18.12
C GLY A 8 -44.54 22.58 17.58
N PHE A 9 -43.35 22.81 18.16
CA PHE A 9 -42.09 22.28 17.61
C PHE A 9 -41.79 20.84 18.06
N ARG A 10 -42.17 20.45 19.29
CA ARG A 10 -41.93 19.10 19.83
C ARG A 10 -42.83 18.03 19.21
N GLY A 11 -44.08 18.38 18.86
CA GLY A 11 -45.00 17.43 18.24
C GLY A 11 -44.54 17.01 16.83
N ARG A 12 -44.01 17.97 16.06
CA ARG A 12 -43.49 17.70 14.71
C ARG A 12 -42.24 16.81 14.75
N THR A 13 -41.31 17.07 15.67
CA THR A 13 -40.11 16.22 15.80
C THR A 13 -40.46 14.80 16.23
N ILE A 14 -41.42 14.61 17.14
CA ILE A 14 -41.89 13.28 17.54
C ILE A 14 -42.56 12.57 16.35
N LEU A 15 -43.35 13.28 15.56
CA LEU A 15 -44.00 12.74 14.36
C LEU A 15 -42.98 12.31 13.30
N TYR A 16 -41.94 13.11 13.05
CA TYR A 16 -40.86 12.74 12.12
C TYR A 16 -40.03 11.56 12.62
N VAL A 17 -39.73 11.50 13.92
CA VAL A 17 -39.01 10.36 14.51
C VAL A 17 -39.85 9.09 14.39
N LEU A 18 -41.14 9.15 14.71
CA LEU A 18 -42.05 8.01 14.59
C LEU A 18 -42.17 7.55 13.13
N LEU A 19 -42.32 8.49 12.19
CA LEU A 19 -42.40 8.20 10.76
C LEU A 19 -41.10 7.56 10.26
N PHE A 20 -39.95 8.09 10.68
CA PHE A 20 -38.64 7.55 10.33
C PHE A 20 -38.45 6.13 10.89
N LEU A 21 -38.86 5.89 12.14
CA LEU A 21 -38.76 4.59 12.78
C LEU A 21 -39.65 3.55 12.07
N LEU A 22 -40.88 3.95 11.71
CA LEU A 22 -41.82 3.11 10.98
C LEU A 22 -41.29 2.78 9.57
N LEU A 23 -40.73 3.78 8.87
CA LEU A 23 -40.15 3.60 7.55
C LEU A 23 -38.92 2.69 7.61
N SER A 24 -38.06 2.87 8.61
CA SER A 24 -36.88 2.03 8.84
C SER A 24 -37.26 0.58 9.15
N ALA A 25 -38.27 0.37 9.99
CA ALA A 25 -38.77 -0.97 10.31
C ALA A 25 -39.37 -1.66 9.08
N TRP A 26 -40.16 -0.93 8.28
CA TRP A 26 -40.74 -1.44 7.04
C TRP A 26 -39.66 -1.79 6.02
N LEU A 27 -38.63 -0.95 5.88
CA LEU A 27 -37.50 -1.19 5.00
C LEU A 27 -36.68 -2.41 5.48
N ALA A 28 -36.43 -2.54 6.78
CA ALA A 28 -35.74 -3.70 7.35
C ALA A 28 -36.50 -5.00 7.08
N TRP A 29 -37.84 -4.99 7.22
CA TRP A 29 -38.68 -6.15 6.90
C TRP A 29 -38.63 -6.50 5.40
N LEU A 30 -38.70 -5.49 4.53
CA LEU A 30 -38.61 -5.67 3.08
C LEU A 30 -37.24 -6.21 2.64
N LEU A 31 -36.17 -5.90 3.37
CA LEU A 31 -34.83 -6.44 3.11
C LEU A 31 -34.61 -7.82 3.75
N LEU A 32 -35.32 -8.18 4.82
CA LEU A 32 -35.13 -9.46 5.51
C LEU A 32 -35.50 -10.65 4.62
N GLU A 33 -36.62 -10.58 3.91
CA GLU A 33 -37.10 -11.65 3.04
C GLU A 33 -36.13 -11.94 1.88
N PRO A 34 -35.65 -10.95 1.09
CA PRO A 34 -34.67 -11.20 0.05
C PRO A 34 -33.32 -11.61 0.64
N VAL A 35 -32.87 -11.05 1.77
CA VAL A 35 -31.64 -11.53 2.41
C VAL A 35 -31.76 -13.01 2.80
N ARG A 36 -32.90 -13.41 3.37
CA ARG A 36 -33.14 -14.82 3.71
C ARG A 36 -33.18 -15.71 2.46
N GLN A 37 -33.84 -15.25 1.40
CA GLN A 37 -34.01 -16.06 0.19
C GLN A 37 -32.76 -16.10 -0.71
N PHE A 38 -31.99 -15.02 -0.78
CA PHE A 38 -30.77 -14.91 -1.57
C PHE A 38 -29.49 -15.24 -0.81
N VAL A 39 -29.50 -15.24 0.53
CA VAL A 39 -28.30 -15.54 1.34
C VAL A 39 -28.48 -16.84 2.11
N ALA A 40 -29.57 -17.03 2.85
CA ALA A 40 -29.70 -18.20 3.72
C ALA A 40 -29.84 -19.52 2.93
N LEU A 41 -30.66 -19.52 1.87
CA LEU A 41 -30.84 -20.68 0.98
C LEU A 41 -29.52 -21.14 0.32
N PRO A 42 -28.74 -20.26 -0.35
CA PRO A 42 -27.47 -20.70 -0.91
C PRO A 42 -26.45 -21.07 0.16
N LEU A 43 -26.47 -20.47 1.35
CA LEU A 43 -25.61 -20.88 2.45
C LEU A 43 -25.94 -22.31 2.92
N GLU A 44 -27.23 -22.63 3.05
CA GLU A 44 -27.69 -23.97 3.42
C GLU A 44 -27.32 -24.99 2.35
N PHE A 45 -27.49 -24.64 1.07
CA PHE A 45 -27.02 -25.46 -0.04
C PHE A 45 -25.51 -25.68 0.00
N LEU A 46 -24.73 -24.63 0.28
CA LEU A 46 -23.27 -24.72 0.39
C LEU A 46 -22.85 -25.62 1.57
N ALA A 47 -23.51 -25.48 2.72
CA ALA A 47 -23.27 -26.30 3.89
C ALA A 47 -23.60 -27.78 3.62
N TRP A 48 -24.73 -28.03 2.95
CA TRP A 48 -25.12 -29.37 2.52
C TRP A 48 -24.12 -29.97 1.53
N LEU A 49 -23.66 -29.18 0.56
CA LEU A 49 -22.65 -29.59 -0.41
C LEU A 49 -21.33 -29.94 0.27
N VAL A 50 -20.84 -29.09 1.17
CA VAL A 50 -19.61 -29.32 1.95
C VAL A 50 -19.74 -30.58 2.81
N LYS A 51 -20.86 -30.76 3.50
CA LYS A 51 -21.13 -31.98 4.29
C LYS A 51 -21.14 -33.22 3.41
N THR A 52 -21.76 -33.15 2.24
CA THR A 52 -21.83 -34.26 1.29
C THR A 52 -20.45 -34.61 0.74
N LEU A 53 -19.66 -33.61 0.31
CA LEU A 53 -18.27 -33.80 -0.09
C LEU A 53 -17.43 -34.40 1.03
N TYR A 54 -17.61 -33.95 2.27
CA TYR A 54 -16.88 -34.47 3.41
C TYR A 54 -17.17 -35.96 3.68
N LEU A 55 -18.43 -36.37 3.53
CA LEU A 55 -18.83 -37.78 3.68
C LEU A 55 -18.42 -38.66 2.50
N LEU A 56 -18.42 -38.09 1.28
CA LEU A 56 -18.06 -38.80 0.06
C LEU A 56 -16.55 -39.05 -0.03
N VAL A 57 -15.74 -38.14 0.51
CA VAL A 57 -14.28 -38.22 0.52
C VAL A 57 -13.84 -39.08 1.71
N PRO A 58 -13.22 -40.25 1.47
CA PRO A 58 -12.68 -41.07 2.55
C PRO A 58 -11.72 -40.29 3.45
N ARG A 59 -11.79 -40.56 4.77
CA ARG A 59 -11.03 -39.83 5.79
C ARG A 59 -9.53 -39.73 5.48
N TYR A 60 -8.95 -40.73 4.83
CA TYR A 60 -7.53 -40.74 4.48
C TYR A 60 -7.15 -39.66 3.44
N LEU A 61 -8.05 -39.28 2.53
CA LEU A 61 -7.76 -38.24 1.54
C LEU A 61 -7.61 -36.87 2.19
N TRP A 62 -8.41 -36.57 3.22
CA TRP A 62 -8.24 -35.34 4.01
C TRP A 62 -6.86 -35.27 4.66
N TRP A 63 -6.38 -36.40 5.20
CA TRP A 63 -5.02 -36.49 5.74
C TRP A 63 -3.95 -36.31 4.68
N VAL A 64 -4.12 -36.88 3.49
CA VAL A 64 -3.18 -36.69 2.37
C VAL A 64 -3.11 -35.22 1.96
N ILE A 65 -4.26 -34.54 1.81
CA ILE A 65 -4.30 -33.10 1.48
C ILE A 65 -3.63 -32.28 2.58
N PHE A 66 -3.94 -32.55 3.85
CA PHE A 66 -3.35 -31.85 4.97
C PHE A 66 -1.83 -32.04 5.04
N LEU A 67 -1.36 -33.27 4.86
CA LEU A 67 0.06 -33.59 4.79
C LEU A 67 0.73 -32.92 3.58
N LEU A 68 0.06 -32.86 2.43
CA LEU A 68 0.58 -32.21 1.23
C LEU A 68 0.72 -30.69 1.44
N ILE A 69 -0.27 -30.03 2.03
CA ILE A 69 -0.21 -28.60 2.39
C ILE A 69 0.92 -28.38 3.40
N GLY A 70 0.96 -29.19 4.46
CA GLY A 70 2.02 -29.14 5.47
C GLY A 70 3.40 -29.35 4.86
N TYR A 71 3.52 -30.28 3.91
CA TYR A 71 4.74 -30.54 3.16
C TYR A 71 5.15 -29.33 2.31
N VAL A 72 4.22 -28.72 1.55
CA VAL A 72 4.51 -27.51 0.76
C VAL A 72 4.93 -26.35 1.66
N ILE A 73 4.26 -26.14 2.79
CA ILE A 73 4.62 -25.10 3.76
C ILE A 73 5.98 -25.38 4.39
N ALA A 74 6.24 -26.62 4.81
CA ALA A 74 7.51 -27.03 5.38
C ALA A 74 8.64 -26.92 4.36
N PHE A 75 8.42 -27.33 3.12
CA PHE A 75 9.38 -27.29 2.03
C PHE A 75 9.69 -25.85 1.62
N ASN A 76 8.67 -25.01 1.42
CA ASN A 76 8.84 -23.57 1.19
C ASN A 76 9.48 -22.88 2.40
N GLY A 77 9.17 -23.33 3.63
CA GLY A 77 9.77 -22.83 4.86
C GLY A 77 11.24 -23.21 4.99
N LEU A 78 11.64 -24.41 4.57
CA LEU A 78 13.04 -24.84 4.51
C LEU A 78 13.81 -24.12 3.41
N MET A 79 13.25 -24.02 2.20
CA MET A 79 13.84 -23.24 1.10
C MET A 79 13.97 -21.75 1.46
N SER A 80 12.97 -21.20 2.15
CA SER A 80 13.02 -19.83 2.65
C SER A 80 14.02 -19.68 3.81
N ARG A 81 14.21 -20.68 4.68
CA ARG A 81 15.25 -20.65 5.71
C ARG A 81 16.67 -20.73 5.13
N THR A 82 16.90 -21.42 4.01
CA THR A 82 18.17 -21.31 3.28
C THR A 82 18.37 -19.92 2.68
N ALA A 83 17.30 -19.26 2.20
CA ALA A 83 17.39 -17.86 1.81
C ALA A 83 17.62 -16.94 3.01
N GLN A 84 17.02 -17.19 4.17
CA GLN A 84 17.05 -16.28 5.32
C GLN A 84 18.31 -16.42 6.19
N ARG A 85 19.05 -17.54 6.08
CA ARG A 85 20.39 -17.69 6.68
C ARG A 85 21.49 -16.95 5.90
N GLU A 86 21.21 -16.53 4.66
CA GLU A 86 22.12 -15.68 3.89
C GLU A 86 21.87 -14.17 4.11
N TRP A 87 20.74 -13.77 4.70
CA TRP A 87 20.42 -12.34 4.88
C TRP A 87 21.19 -11.66 6.01
N THR A 88 21.96 -12.41 6.81
CA THR A 88 22.86 -11.84 7.81
C THR A 88 24.34 -11.95 7.45
N THR A 89 24.69 -12.48 6.26
CA THR A 89 26.10 -12.60 5.83
C THR A 89 26.36 -12.41 4.33
N ARG A 90 25.38 -12.02 3.51
CA ARG A 90 25.63 -11.57 2.13
C ARG A 90 25.83 -10.05 2.05
N THR A 91 26.83 -9.57 2.78
CA THR A 91 27.69 -8.52 2.25
C THR A 91 28.32 -9.05 0.97
N SER A 92 28.09 -8.33 -0.14
CA SER A 92 28.98 -8.24 -1.31
C SER A 92 29.54 -9.55 -1.91
N SER A 93 28.96 -10.05 -3.01
CA SER A 93 29.77 -10.55 -4.16
C SER A 93 29.01 -11.13 -5.36
N GLU A 94 27.79 -11.66 -5.25
CA GLU A 94 27.23 -12.51 -6.34
C GLU A 94 25.98 -11.99 -7.06
N GLN A 95 25.95 -10.70 -7.40
CA GLN A 95 24.96 -10.13 -8.33
C GLN A 95 25.57 -9.52 -9.60
N TYR A 96 26.81 -9.92 -9.92
CA TYR A 96 27.45 -9.59 -11.19
C TYR A 96 27.11 -10.63 -12.27
N ALA A 97 25.98 -10.42 -12.94
CA ALA A 97 25.80 -10.91 -14.32
C ALA A 97 24.95 -9.96 -15.19
N GLU A 98 24.34 -8.92 -14.60
CA GLU A 98 23.79 -7.80 -15.36
C GLU A 98 24.49 -6.54 -14.85
N PRO A 99 25.23 -5.81 -15.69
CA PRO A 99 25.84 -4.55 -15.29
C PRO A 99 24.75 -3.66 -14.68
N HIS A 100 25.02 -3.01 -13.55
CA HIS A 100 24.08 -2.07 -12.94
C HIS A 100 23.58 -1.02 -13.97
N VAL A 101 24.45 -0.66 -14.92
CA VAL A 101 24.20 0.18 -16.09
C VAL A 101 23.23 -0.47 -17.11
N ALA A 102 23.35 -1.77 -17.37
CA ALA A 102 22.44 -2.51 -18.25
C ALA A 102 21.02 -2.58 -17.66
N ARG A 103 20.91 -2.68 -16.33
CA ARG A 103 19.63 -2.64 -15.63
C ARG A 103 18.99 -1.25 -15.69
N LEU A 104 19.78 -0.19 -15.52
CA LEU A 104 19.30 1.19 -15.66
C LEU A 104 18.81 1.49 -17.08
N THR A 105 19.61 1.14 -18.09
CA THR A 105 19.25 1.35 -19.51
C THR A 105 17.98 0.57 -19.90
N ARG A 106 17.79 -0.63 -19.34
CA ARG A 106 16.54 -1.40 -19.50
C ARG A 106 15.33 -0.68 -18.90
N TYR A 107 15.47 -0.05 -17.73
CA TYR A 107 14.39 0.72 -17.11
C TYR A 107 14.06 2.01 -17.88
N ILE A 108 15.08 2.70 -18.39
CA ILE A 108 14.91 3.87 -19.27
C ILE A 108 14.15 3.48 -20.55
N ARG A 109 14.50 2.33 -21.16
CA ARG A 109 13.84 1.82 -22.37
C ARG A 109 12.38 1.39 -22.12
N LEU A 110 12.08 0.90 -20.91
CA LEU A 110 10.74 0.43 -20.51
C LEU A 110 9.88 1.51 -19.81
N ARG A 111 10.30 2.79 -19.84
CA ARG A 111 9.60 3.91 -19.18
C ARG A 111 8.12 4.08 -19.54
N LYS A 112 7.69 3.55 -20.69
CA LYS A 112 6.28 3.59 -21.14
C LYS A 112 5.35 2.81 -20.22
N ASN A 113 5.86 1.84 -19.47
CA ASN A 113 5.07 1.07 -18.52
C ASN A 113 5.14 1.74 -17.13
N PRO A 114 3.99 2.04 -16.51
CA PRO A 114 3.91 2.80 -15.25
C PRO A 114 4.68 2.15 -14.10
N PHE A 115 4.81 0.82 -14.09
CA PHE A 115 5.59 0.10 -13.07
C PHE A 115 7.09 0.43 -13.15
N TYR A 116 7.64 0.42 -14.37
CA TYR A 116 9.06 0.71 -14.58
C TYR A 116 9.37 2.19 -14.39
N ARG A 117 8.41 3.08 -14.70
CA ARG A 117 8.52 4.51 -14.38
C ARG A 117 8.63 4.75 -12.88
N HIS A 118 7.80 4.09 -12.09
CA HIS A 118 7.87 4.17 -10.63
C HIS A 118 9.22 3.69 -10.09
N ARG A 119 9.68 2.53 -10.57
CA ARG A 119 10.97 1.97 -10.16
C ARG A 119 12.16 2.85 -10.53
N LEU A 120 12.09 3.52 -11.70
CA LEU A 120 13.09 4.50 -12.12
C LEU A 120 13.09 5.72 -11.21
N ASN A 121 11.91 6.29 -10.90
CA ASN A 121 11.79 7.43 -9.97
C ASN A 121 12.35 7.10 -8.58
N HIS A 122 12.09 5.89 -8.07
CA HIS A 122 12.65 5.44 -6.79
C HIS A 122 14.18 5.39 -6.83
N LEU A 123 14.77 4.82 -7.89
CA LEU A 123 16.22 4.73 -8.04
C LEU A 123 16.87 6.11 -8.10
N ILE A 124 16.32 7.02 -8.91
CA ILE A 124 16.81 8.40 -9.04
C ILE A 124 16.70 9.13 -7.69
N SER A 125 15.57 8.98 -7.00
CA SER A 125 15.36 9.61 -5.69
C SER A 125 16.33 9.09 -4.63
N GLU A 126 16.66 7.80 -4.67
CA GLU A 126 17.62 7.20 -3.74
C GLU A 126 19.05 7.72 -4.00
N VAL A 127 19.46 7.85 -5.27
CA VAL A 127 20.76 8.44 -5.64
C VAL A 127 20.81 9.90 -5.22
N ALA A 128 19.75 10.67 -5.50
CA ALA A 128 19.63 12.06 -5.11
C ALA A 128 19.80 12.26 -3.60
N LEU A 129 19.09 11.47 -2.78
CA LEU A 129 19.21 11.53 -1.33
C LEU A 129 20.61 11.19 -0.83
N ARG A 130 21.31 10.25 -1.47
CA ARG A 130 22.69 9.90 -1.10
C ARG A 130 23.65 11.03 -1.43
N ALA A 131 23.50 11.65 -2.60
CA ALA A 131 24.29 12.83 -2.98
C ALA A 131 24.05 13.99 -2.01
N LEU A 132 22.79 14.20 -1.62
CA LEU A 132 22.38 15.27 -0.70
C LEU A 132 22.86 14.99 0.74
N ALA A 133 22.81 13.75 1.21
CA ALA A 133 23.39 13.30 2.47
C ALA A 133 24.92 13.48 2.51
N TYR A 134 25.59 13.21 1.38
CA TYR A 134 27.02 13.44 1.26
C TYR A 134 27.37 14.94 1.33
N ARG A 135 26.62 15.78 0.60
CA ARG A 135 26.82 17.24 0.60
C ARG A 135 26.55 17.89 1.96
N GLU A 136 25.46 17.50 2.63
CA GLU A 136 25.06 18.08 3.91
C GLU A 136 25.79 17.45 5.12
N GLN A 137 26.69 16.48 4.89
CA GLN A 137 27.34 15.69 5.95
C GLN A 137 26.35 15.11 6.97
N ALA A 138 25.13 14.82 6.50
CA ALA A 138 24.02 14.37 7.32
C ALA A 138 23.76 12.88 7.07
N SER A 139 23.13 12.22 8.04
CA SER A 139 22.69 10.84 7.82
C SER A 139 21.58 10.80 6.75
N LEU A 140 21.56 9.75 5.95
CA LEU A 140 20.51 9.52 4.93
C LEU A 140 19.09 9.63 5.53
N HIS A 141 18.92 9.20 6.78
CA HIS A 141 17.67 9.30 7.51
C HIS A 141 17.27 10.76 7.78
N GLN A 142 18.21 11.60 8.23
CA GLN A 142 17.94 13.02 8.50
C GLN A 142 17.58 13.76 7.22
N VAL A 143 18.30 13.51 6.12
CA VAL A 143 17.99 14.11 4.82
C VAL A 143 16.63 13.68 4.29
N ARG A 144 16.31 12.39 4.38
CA ARG A 144 15.00 11.87 4.00
C ARG A 144 13.87 12.54 4.79
N GLN A 145 14.07 12.71 6.10
CA GLN A 145 13.10 13.40 6.96
C GLN A 145 13.00 14.89 6.61
N ALA A 146 14.10 15.54 6.28
CA ALA A 146 14.13 16.94 5.84
C ALA A 146 13.38 17.12 4.51
N VAL A 147 13.55 16.21 3.54
CA VAL A 147 12.84 16.23 2.26
C VAL A 147 11.33 16.07 2.47
N HIS A 148 10.90 15.17 3.36
CA HIS A 148 9.48 15.03 3.70
C HIS A 148 8.90 16.26 4.41
N ARG A 149 9.70 16.96 5.22
CA ARG A 149 9.30 18.18 5.92
C ARG A 149 9.40 19.45 5.07
N GLY A 150 9.89 19.34 3.83
CA GLY A 150 10.15 20.50 2.96
C GLY A 150 11.26 21.42 3.49
N ALA A 151 12.14 20.91 4.35
CA ALA A 151 13.20 21.66 5.00
C ALA A 151 14.52 21.70 4.20
N VAL A 152 14.55 21.07 3.01
CA VAL A 152 15.74 21.03 2.15
C VAL A 152 15.67 22.15 1.12
N ALA A 153 16.80 22.82 0.89
CA ALA A 153 16.97 23.84 -0.14
C ALA A 153 17.00 23.22 -1.56
N VAL A 154 15.90 22.62 -1.98
CA VAL A 154 15.71 22.02 -3.31
C VAL A 154 14.50 22.69 -3.97
N PRO A 155 14.53 22.96 -5.29
CA PRO A 155 13.39 23.48 -6.02
C PRO A 155 12.11 22.66 -5.76
N SER A 156 10.97 23.33 -5.57
CA SER A 156 9.70 22.71 -5.15
C SER A 156 9.24 21.57 -6.07
N ARG A 157 9.55 21.66 -7.37
CA ARG A 157 9.27 20.61 -8.36
C ARG A 157 10.09 19.34 -8.13
N ILE A 158 11.37 19.49 -7.79
CA ILE A 158 12.29 18.37 -7.53
C ILE A 158 11.97 17.76 -6.17
N ALA A 159 11.62 18.57 -5.17
CA ALA A 159 11.14 18.08 -3.88
C ALA A 159 9.88 17.20 -4.04
N ALA A 160 8.93 17.59 -4.89
CA ALA A 160 7.76 16.78 -5.21
C ALA A 160 8.11 15.48 -5.93
N TYR A 161 9.09 15.51 -6.85
CA TYR A 161 9.60 14.32 -7.54
C TYR A 161 10.24 13.33 -6.56
N LEU A 162 11.11 13.83 -5.67
CA LEU A 162 11.74 13.01 -4.64
C LEU A 162 10.68 12.40 -3.73
N GLN A 163 9.76 13.20 -3.19
CA GLN A 163 8.68 12.70 -2.33
C GLN A 163 7.81 11.64 -3.01
N ALA A 164 7.59 11.72 -4.33
CA ALA A 164 6.82 10.74 -5.09
C ALA A 164 7.58 9.42 -5.36
N GLY A 165 8.92 9.46 -5.39
CA GLY A 165 9.77 8.28 -5.55
C GLY A 165 10.04 7.54 -4.23
N LEU A 166 9.82 8.18 -3.09
CA LEU A 166 10.02 7.55 -1.78
C LEU A 166 8.80 6.73 -1.33
N PRO A 167 9.02 5.60 -0.63
CA PRO A 167 7.93 4.95 0.09
C PRO A 167 7.36 5.93 1.14
N PRO A 168 6.05 5.86 1.44
CA PRO A 168 5.46 6.69 2.47
C PRO A 168 6.25 6.50 3.77
N TRP A 169 6.83 7.58 4.28
CA TRP A 169 7.51 7.53 5.55
C TRP A 169 6.49 7.15 6.63
N PRO A 170 6.78 6.16 7.50
CA PRO A 170 5.88 5.84 8.59
C PRO A 170 5.78 7.08 9.47
N ASP A 171 4.65 7.76 9.38
CA ASP A 171 4.35 8.89 10.22
C ASP A 171 4.20 8.33 11.63
N VAL A 172 5.15 8.65 12.52
CA VAL A 172 5.16 8.16 13.90
C VAL A 172 3.90 8.64 14.66
N SER A 173 3.20 9.63 14.10
CA SER A 173 1.97 10.23 14.60
C SER A 173 0.70 9.60 14.01
N ALA A 174 0.81 8.75 12.98
CA ALA A 174 -0.35 8.14 12.34
C ALA A 174 -0.81 6.90 13.13
N PRO A 175 -2.13 6.72 13.32
CA PRO A 175 -2.66 5.49 13.91
C PRO A 175 -2.24 4.28 13.05
N PRO A 176 -2.00 3.10 13.65
CA PRO A 176 -1.59 1.92 12.91
C PRO A 176 -2.63 1.62 11.81
N PRO A 177 -2.19 1.36 10.57
CA PRO A 177 -3.10 1.14 9.46
C PRO A 177 -4.00 -0.05 9.75
N GLY A 178 -5.28 0.08 9.37
CA GLY A 178 -6.24 -1.00 9.54
C GLY A 178 -5.82 -2.26 8.77
N LEU A 179 -6.27 -3.44 9.23
CA LEU A 179 -6.03 -4.72 8.54
C LEU A 179 -6.38 -4.66 7.04
N LEU A 180 -7.36 -3.86 6.63
CA LEU A 180 -7.74 -3.68 5.22
C LEU A 180 -6.78 -2.78 4.43
N GLU A 181 -6.25 -1.71 5.02
CA GLU A 181 -5.28 -0.81 4.37
C GLU A 181 -3.92 -1.48 4.12
N ARG A 182 -3.60 -2.49 4.93
CA ARG A 182 -2.42 -3.34 4.71
C ARG A 182 -2.51 -4.18 3.42
N TRP A 183 -3.73 -4.49 2.96
CA TRP A 183 -3.96 -5.33 1.77
C TRP A 183 -4.20 -4.49 0.51
N PHE A 184 -4.59 -3.22 0.67
CA PHE A 184 -4.75 -2.27 -0.43
C PHE A 184 -3.82 -1.08 -0.20
N PRO A 185 -2.54 -1.16 -0.59
CA PRO A 185 -1.65 -0.03 -0.49
C PRO A 185 -2.26 1.14 -1.26
N ALA A 186 -2.49 2.24 -0.54
CA ALA A 186 -3.04 3.47 -1.10
C ALA A 186 -2.33 3.77 -2.41
N ARG A 187 -3.13 3.85 -3.49
CA ARG A 187 -2.68 4.10 -4.85
C ARG A 187 -1.85 5.39 -4.84
N GLN A 188 -0.53 5.25 -4.81
CA GLN A 188 0.40 6.38 -4.78
C GLN A 188 0.08 7.27 -5.97
N LYS A 189 -0.06 8.58 -5.70
CA LYS A 189 -0.43 9.61 -6.67
C LYS A 189 0.29 9.36 -7.98
N THR A 190 -0.51 9.06 -8.99
CA THR A 190 -0.09 8.74 -10.35
C THR A 190 0.93 9.79 -10.82
N SER A 191 2.11 9.30 -11.17
CA SER A 191 3.30 9.99 -11.67
C SER A 191 3.11 10.74 -13.00
N ALA A 192 1.88 11.12 -13.36
CA ALA A 192 1.54 11.70 -14.65
C ALA A 192 2.02 13.16 -14.81
N ASP A 193 2.24 13.88 -13.71
CA ASP A 193 2.58 15.31 -13.68
C ASP A 193 3.95 15.59 -13.03
N LEU A 194 4.77 14.55 -12.86
CA LEU A 194 6.10 14.70 -12.27
C LEU A 194 7.09 15.19 -13.34
N PRO A 195 8.04 16.08 -13.00
CA PRO A 195 9.04 16.57 -13.93
C PRO A 195 9.77 15.41 -14.61
N GLU A 196 10.13 15.60 -15.88
CA GLU A 196 10.85 14.58 -16.63
C GLU A 196 12.14 14.23 -15.88
N ALA A 197 12.47 12.94 -15.85
CA ALA A 197 13.62 12.43 -15.10
C ALA A 197 14.95 13.13 -15.49
N GLU A 198 14.99 13.74 -16.67
CA GLU A 198 16.09 14.55 -17.21
C GLU A 198 16.30 15.83 -16.40
N GLU A 199 15.26 16.58 -16.02
CA GLU A 199 15.37 17.82 -15.23
C GLU A 199 15.94 17.57 -13.82
N VAL A 200 15.63 16.41 -13.24
CA VAL A 200 16.18 15.97 -11.96
C VAL A 200 17.64 15.52 -12.10
N LEU A 201 17.98 14.94 -13.26
CA LEU A 201 19.34 14.51 -13.55
C LEU A 201 20.27 15.72 -13.72
N ASP A 202 19.84 16.73 -14.49
CA ASP A 202 20.59 17.98 -14.70
C ASP A 202 20.83 18.72 -13.39
N PHE A 203 19.81 18.77 -12.51
CA PHE A 203 19.98 19.36 -11.17
C PHE A 203 20.95 18.57 -10.29
N LEU A 204 20.97 17.24 -10.39
CA LEU A 204 21.93 16.43 -9.65
C LEU A 204 23.34 16.60 -10.20
N GLU A 205 23.49 16.74 -11.52
CA GLU A 205 24.76 17.02 -12.19
C GLU A 205 25.30 18.39 -11.76
N ASP A 206 24.48 19.44 -11.79
CA ASP A 206 24.81 20.78 -11.30
C ASP A 206 25.16 20.79 -9.79
N MET A 207 24.46 19.98 -8.99
CA MET A 207 24.80 19.80 -7.56
C MET A 207 26.08 18.99 -7.31
N LEU A 208 26.51 18.16 -8.28
CA LEU A 208 27.68 17.28 -8.19
C LEU A 208 28.92 17.86 -8.89
N GLU A 209 28.77 18.89 -9.73
CA GLU A 209 29.88 19.69 -10.24
C GLU A 209 30.55 20.44 -9.08
N VAL A 210 31.48 19.74 -8.43
CA VAL A 210 32.48 20.36 -7.56
C VAL A 210 33.28 21.34 -8.43
N PRO A 211 33.36 22.64 -8.07
CA PRO A 211 34.24 23.57 -8.78
C PRO A 211 35.65 22.97 -8.74
N ARG A 212 36.15 22.56 -9.91
CA ARG A 212 37.56 22.23 -10.08
C ARG A 212 38.31 23.54 -10.07
N ASP A 213 38.62 24.01 -8.87
CA ASP A 213 39.67 25.00 -8.68
C ASP A 213 40.97 24.38 -9.22
N HIS A 214 41.40 24.89 -10.37
CA HIS A 214 42.76 24.76 -10.87
C HIS A 214 43.55 26.00 -10.43
#